data_AF-A0A3B0A3T5-F1
#
_entry.id   AF-A0A3B0A3T5-F1
#
_cell.length_a   1.000
_cell.length_b   1.000
_cell.length_c   1.000
_cell.angle_alpha   90.00
_cell.angle_beta   90.00
_cell.angle_gamma   90.00
#
_symmetry.space_group_name_H-M   'P 1'
#
loop_
_entity.id
_entity.type
_entity.pdbx_description
1 polymer ?
#
loop_
_entity_poly.entity_id
_entity_poly.type
_entity_poly.pdbx_seq_one_letter_code
_entity_poly.pdbx_strand_id
1 'polypeptide(L)'
;MNDRIAIGVTVDIHSIRVGDQLMLGGQVFTVRDMIALRHGDRRLEFTGGESFTMRPHTVLYATRAVRPARDTTGGRSGRARPRW
;
A
#
# COMPACT_ATOMS: atom_id res chain seq x y z
N MET A 1 -18.14 -8.03 7.06
CA MET A 1 -17.70 -6.64 6.87
C MET A 1 -16.35 -6.62 6.18
N ASN A 2 -16.34 -6.46 4.86
CA ASN A 2 -15.13 -6.31 4.04
C ASN A 2 -15.14 -4.93 3.36
N ASP A 3 -15.38 -3.88 4.15
CA ASP A 3 -15.35 -2.52 3.62
C ASP A 3 -13.89 -2.09 3.42
N ARG A 4 -13.47 -2.02 2.15
CA ARG A 4 -12.16 -1.55 1.74
C ARG A 4 -12.37 -0.39 0.79
N ILE A 5 -11.69 0.71 1.06
CA ILE A 5 -11.70 1.89 0.21
C ILE A 5 -10.41 1.93 -0.63
N ALA A 6 -10.53 2.38 -1.87
CA ALA A 6 -9.39 2.62 -2.74
C ALA A 6 -8.83 4.03 -2.50
N ILE A 7 -7.52 4.13 -2.27
CA ILE A 7 -6.81 5.41 -2.13
C ILE A 7 -5.64 5.49 -3.12
N GLY A 8 -5.36 6.69 -3.62
CA GLY A 8 -4.14 6.94 -4.39
C GLY A 8 -2.94 7.13 -3.46
N VAL A 9 -1.83 6.47 -3.75
CA VAL A 9 -0.58 6.55 -2.97
C VAL A 9 0.62 6.62 -3.90
N THR A 10 1.64 7.39 -3.51
CA THR A 10 2.97 7.27 -4.10
C THR A 10 3.70 6.11 -3.45
N VAL A 11 4.34 5.27 -4.24
CA VAL A 11 5.08 4.09 -3.78
C VAL A 11 6.49 4.07 -4.35
N ASP A 12 7.40 3.62 -3.52
CA ASP A 12 8.78 3.28 -3.84
C ASP A 12 9.01 1.78 -3.58
N ILE A 13 10.26 1.35 -3.73
CA ILE A 13 10.65 -0.04 -3.54
C ILE A 13 10.43 -0.59 -2.12
N HIS A 14 10.28 0.28 -1.12
CA HIS A 14 10.09 -0.10 0.28
C HIS A 14 8.61 -0.09 0.69
N SER A 15 7.79 0.70 -0.01
CA SER A 15 6.40 0.96 0.34
C SER A 15 5.39 0.25 -0.57
N ILE A 16 5.79 -0.22 -1.76
CA ILE A 16 4.97 -1.06 -2.65
C ILE A 16 4.52 -2.34 -1.95
N ARG A 17 3.28 -2.78 -2.22
CA ARG A 17 2.66 -3.96 -1.60
C ARG A 17 1.99 -4.86 -2.62
N VAL A 18 1.90 -6.16 -2.28
CA VAL A 18 0.98 -7.08 -2.97
C VAL A 18 -0.44 -6.53 -2.87
N GLY A 19 -1.16 -6.56 -4.00
CA GLY A 19 -2.50 -6.01 -4.15
C GLY A 19 -2.56 -4.53 -4.53
N ASP A 20 -1.43 -3.82 -4.57
CA ASP A 20 -1.40 -2.48 -5.18
C ASP A 20 -1.68 -2.57 -6.67
N GLN A 21 -2.40 -1.58 -7.20
CA GLN A 21 -2.66 -1.43 -8.62
C GLN A 21 -1.79 -0.31 -9.18
N LEU A 22 -0.98 -0.61 -10.19
CA LEU A 22 -0.09 0.31 -10.88
C LEU A 22 -0.62 0.62 -12.27
N MET A 23 -0.53 1.88 -12.69
CA MET A 23 -0.79 2.25 -14.09
C MET A 23 0.54 2.38 -14.82
N LEU A 24 0.81 1.46 -15.76
CA LEU A 24 2.03 1.43 -16.56
C LEU A 24 1.65 1.39 -18.03
N GLY A 25 2.17 2.32 -18.84
CA GLY A 25 1.85 2.38 -20.28
C GLY A 25 0.36 2.53 -20.58
N GLY A 26 -0.42 3.15 -19.69
CA GLY A 26 -1.88 3.30 -19.83
C GLY A 26 -2.71 2.07 -19.44
N GLN A 27 -2.07 0.98 -19.00
CA GLN A 27 -2.75 -0.23 -18.53
C GLN A 27 -2.60 -0.38 -17.01
N VAL A 28 -3.65 -0.91 -16.38
CA VAL A 28 -3.67 -1.19 -14.93
C VAL A 28 -3.16 -2.61 -14.67
N PHE A 29 -2.18 -2.73 -13.77
CA PHE A 29 -1.61 -4.00 -13.34
C PHE A 29 -1.75 -4.16 -11.83
N THR A 30 -2.21 -5.32 -11.38
CA THR A 30 -2.30 -5.62 -9.94
C THR A 30 -1.10 -6.45 -9.53
N VAL A 31 -0.33 -5.96 -8.54
CA VAL A 31 0.84 -6.67 -7.98
C VAL A 31 0.37 -7.94 -7.30
N ARG A 32 0.86 -9.08 -7.77
CA ARG A 32 0.59 -10.42 -7.22
C ARG A 32 1.71 -10.87 -6.29
N ASP A 33 2.95 -10.66 -6.69
CA ASP A 33 4.13 -11.05 -5.92
C ASP A 33 5.29 -10.07 -6.14
N MET A 34 6.28 -10.12 -5.25
CA MET A 34 7.46 -9.26 -5.28
C MET A 34 8.71 -10.07 -4.93
N ILE A 35 9.64 -10.17 -5.88
CA ILE A 35 10.89 -10.90 -5.71
C ILE A 35 12.02 -9.90 -5.55
N ALA A 36 12.78 -10.01 -4.45
CA ALA A 36 13.99 -9.23 -4.27
C ALA A 36 15.07 -9.67 -5.26
N LEU A 37 15.70 -8.71 -5.93
CA LEU A 37 16.81 -8.93 -6.85
C LEU A 37 18.12 -8.38 -6.26
N ARG A 38 19.23 -8.61 -6.96
CA ARG A 38 20.53 -8.03 -6.61
C ARG A 38 20.48 -6.50 -6.69
N HIS A 39 21.39 -5.83 -5.98
CA HIS A 39 21.52 -4.37 -5.97
C HIS A 39 20.29 -3.59 -5.45
N GLY A 40 19.39 -4.27 -4.72
CA GLY A 40 18.22 -3.65 -4.12
C GLY A 40 17.04 -3.49 -5.06
N ASP A 41 17.12 -3.99 -6.30
CA ASP A 41 16.00 -4.04 -7.24
C ASP A 41 14.89 -4.99 -6.75
N ARG A 42 13.67 -4.80 -7.26
CA ARG A 42 12.56 -5.74 -7.06
C ARG A 42 11.89 -6.06 -8.39
N ARG A 43 11.61 -7.34 -8.62
CA ARG A 43 10.70 -7.77 -9.67
C ARG A 43 9.29 -7.83 -9.11
N LEU A 44 8.39 -7.04 -9.67
CA LEU A 44 6.96 -7.13 -9.41
C LEU A 44 6.37 -8.11 -10.42
N GLU A 45 5.66 -9.11 -9.95
CA GLU A 45 4.86 -9.99 -10.81
C GLU A 45 3.39 -9.56 -10.72
N PHE A 46 2.73 -9.49 -11.86
CA PHE A 46 1.34 -9.05 -11.96
C PHE A 46 0.40 -10.24 -12.11
N THR A 47 -0.87 -10.01 -11.79
CA THR A 47 -1.93 -11.03 -11.92
C THR A 47 -2.10 -11.57 -13.34
N GLY A 48 -1.80 -10.78 -14.38
CA GLY A 48 -1.82 -11.20 -15.79
C GLY A 48 -0.59 -12.01 -16.24
N GLY A 49 0.42 -12.16 -15.37
CA GLY A 49 1.67 -12.87 -15.66
C GLY A 49 2.80 -11.98 -16.16
N GLU A 50 2.54 -10.70 -16.44
CA GLU A 50 3.57 -9.74 -16.77
C GLU A 50 4.42 -9.40 -15.53
N SER A 51 5.60 -8.84 -15.77
CA SER A 51 6.47 -8.40 -14.69
C SER A 51 7.14 -7.08 -14.98
N PHE A 52 7.38 -6.31 -13.92
CA PHE A 52 8.09 -5.03 -13.97
C PHE A 52 9.27 -5.06 -13.00
N THR A 53 10.46 -4.66 -13.47
CA THR A 53 11.63 -4.52 -12.59
C THR A 53 11.69 -3.09 -12.07
N MET A 54 11.41 -2.93 -10.78
CA MET A 54 11.50 -1.67 -10.06
C MET A 54 12.92 -1.47 -9.55
N ARG A 55 13.55 -0.34 -9.94
CA ARG A 55 14.86 0.06 -9.43
C ARG A 55 14.72 0.82 -8.09
N PRO A 56 15.76 0.90 -7.26
CA PRO A 56 15.71 1.61 -5.97
C PRO A 56 15.23 3.06 -6.03
N HIS A 57 15.50 3.77 -7.14
CA HIS A 57 15.11 5.16 -7.35
C HIS A 57 13.79 5.32 -8.11
N THR A 58 13.12 4.22 -8.46
CA THR A 58 11.81 4.27 -9.13
C THR A 58 10.74 4.65 -8.12
N VAL A 59 9.94 5.68 -8.47
CA VAL A 59 8.76 6.10 -7.71
C VAL A 59 7.57 6.06 -8.64
N LEU A 60 6.47 5.44 -8.20
CA LEU A 60 5.25 5.24 -8.99
C LEU A 60 4.02 5.72 -8.22
N TYR A 61 2.93 5.96 -8.94
CA TYR A 61 1.60 6.11 -8.36
C TYR A 61 0.87 4.77 -8.39
N ALA A 62 0.23 4.43 -7.27
CA ALA A 62 -0.55 3.22 -7.10
C ALA A 62 -1.92 3.53 -6.50
N THR A 63 -2.89 2.67 -6.81
CA THR A 63 -4.13 2.58 -6.06
C THR A 63 -4.03 1.45 -5.05
N ARG A 64 -4.33 1.74 -3.79
CA ARG A 64 -4.26 0.78 -2.67
C ARG A 64 -5.61 0.64 -1.98
N ALA A 65 -6.04 -0.60 -1.79
CA ALA A 65 -7.21 -0.90 -0.98
C ALA A 65 -6.84 -0.91 0.52
N VAL A 66 -7.44 -0.01 1.30
CA VAL A 66 -7.23 0.09 2.76
C VAL A 66 -8.54 -0.10 3.52
N ARG A 67 -8.44 -0.60 4.75
CA ARG A 67 -9.56 -0.55 5.69
C ARG A 67 -9.55 0.83 6.36
N PRO A 68 -10.68 1.55 6.42
CA PRO A 68 -10.76 2.78 7.19
C PRO A 68 -10.32 2.52 8.64
N ALA A 69 -9.48 3.40 9.18
CA ALA A 69 -9.15 3.35 10.59
C ALA A 69 -10.45 3.55 11.40
N ARG A 70 -10.68 2.73 12.43
CA ARG A 70 -11.76 2.99 13.38
C ARG A 70 -11.38 4.22 14.18
N ASP A 71 -12.23 5.24 14.12
CA ASP A 71 -12.06 6.43 14.96
C ASP A 71 -12.11 6.00 16.43
N THR A 72 -10.95 5.99 17.10
CA THR A 72 -10.84 5.53 18.50
C THR A 72 -10.99 6.70 19.48
N THR A 73 -11.45 7.87 18.99
CA THR A 73 -11.50 9.12 19.76
C THR A 73 -12.54 9.11 20.90
N GLY A 74 -13.31 8.04 21.11
CA GLY A 74 -14.27 7.93 22.23
C GLY A 74 -13.74 7.34 23.54
N GLY A 75 -12.53 6.76 23.59
CA GLY A 75 -12.18 5.78 24.64
C GLY A 75 -11.51 6.29 25.94
N ARG A 76 -11.17 7.57 26.06
CA ARG A 76 -10.39 8.04 27.23
C ARG A 76 -10.79 9.44 27.74
N SER A 77 -12.09 9.68 27.89
CA SER A 77 -12.60 10.73 28.78
C SER A 77 -13.12 10.08 30.07
N GLY A 78 -12.19 9.55 30.86
CA GLY A 78 -12.45 8.85 32.12
C GLY A 78 -11.86 9.61 33.30
N ARG A 79 -12.47 10.75 33.63
CA ARG A 79 -12.65 11.28 34.99
C ARG A 79 -11.46 11.14 35.96
N ALA A 80 -10.55 12.11 35.95
CA ALA A 80 -9.84 12.49 37.18
C ALA A 80 -10.73 13.49 37.93
N ARG A 81 -11.42 13.03 39.00
CA ARG A 81 -11.98 13.96 39.98
C ARG A 81 -10.82 14.51 40.82
N PRO A 82 -10.75 15.83 41.07
CA PRO A 82 -9.80 16.34 42.04
C PRO A 82 -10.19 15.76 43.40
N ARG A 83 -9.24 15.09 44.04
CA ARG A 83 -9.29 14.88 45.48
C ARG A 83 -8.67 16.12 46.08
N TRP A 84 -9.44 16.76 46.97
CA TRP A 84 -9.11 17.97 47.71
C TRP A 84 -7.68 17.97 48.23
#